data_AF-A0A6V6ZAN8-F1
#
_entry.id   AF-A0A6V6ZAN8-F1
#
_cell.length_a   1.000
_cell.length_b   1.000
_cell.length_c   1.000
_cell.angle_alpha   90.00
_cell.angle_beta   90.00
_cell.angle_gamma   90.00
#
_symmetry.space_group_name_H-M   'P 1'
#
loop_
_entity.id
_entity.type
_entity.pdbx_description
1 polymer ?
#
loop_
_entity_poly.entity_id
_entity_poly.type
_entity_poly.pdbx_seq_one_letter_code
_entity_poly.pdbx_strand_id
1 'polypeptide(L)'
;MEPAIKILIYIHAFFGGIGLITGIGSVAVKKGSNLHKRMGKLFSIGMLTSSIISLIICWIPNHQNIFLFLIGLFTIYLVVSGNRALTFKHKLKADLTDKVISGIMLLFSVIMILLGIYCQLNNITNGILFIFFGGFGFYMSYKDFIFFKNLLETNKSWLSKHIGKMVGALIASITAYIVAGLGIGSVIAWITPSILGTFYIIYWNRKTEPKTKSRAINQI
;
A
#
# COMPACT_ATOMS: atom_id res chain seq x y z
N MET A 1 -6.67 6.05 -31.50
CA MET A 1 -6.69 5.54 -30.11
C MET A 1 -5.31 5.56 -29.47
N GLU A 2 -4.24 5.19 -30.17
CA GLU A 2 -2.86 5.19 -29.60
C GLU A 2 -2.38 6.53 -29.01
N PRO A 3 -2.67 7.72 -29.58
CA PRO A 3 -2.21 8.98 -28.99
C PRO A 3 -2.79 9.24 -27.60
N ALA A 4 -4.08 8.91 -27.40
CA ALA A 4 -4.76 9.07 -26.12
C ALA A 4 -4.17 8.16 -25.03
N ILE A 5 -3.81 6.92 -25.38
CA ILE A 5 -3.17 5.98 -24.45
C ILE A 5 -1.79 6.49 -24.02
N LYS A 6 -0.99 6.97 -24.98
CA LYS A 6 0.34 7.54 -24.69
C LYS A 6 0.22 8.73 -23.74
N ILE A 7 -0.78 9.59 -23.92
CA ILE A 7 -1.06 10.70 -22.99
C ILE A 7 -1.37 10.15 -21.59
N LEU A 8 -2.25 9.15 -21.46
CA LEU A 8 -2.55 8.55 -20.15
C LEU A 8 -1.30 7.94 -19.49
N ILE A 9 -0.47 7.23 -20.25
CA ILE A 9 0.79 6.65 -19.73
C ILE A 9 1.73 7.75 -19.24
N TYR A 10 1.89 8.85 -19.97
CA TYR A 10 2.72 9.97 -19.52
C TYR A 10 2.17 10.64 -18.27
N ILE A 11 0.86 10.85 -18.19
CA ILE A 11 0.23 11.42 -16.98
C ILE A 11 0.41 10.45 -15.80
N HIS A 12 0.17 9.15 -16.00
CA HIS A 12 0.42 8.10 -14.99
C HIS A 12 1.86 8.14 -14.48
N ALA A 13 2.83 8.17 -15.39
CA ALA A 13 4.26 8.19 -15.06
C ALA A 13 4.66 9.49 -14.36
N PHE A 14 4.13 10.63 -14.78
CA PHE A 14 4.41 11.94 -14.16
C PHE A 14 3.94 11.98 -12.70
N PHE A 15 2.67 11.66 -12.45
CA PHE A 15 2.14 11.62 -11.08
C PHE A 15 2.78 10.51 -10.25
N GLY A 16 3.12 9.39 -10.87
CA GLY A 16 3.89 8.31 -10.25
C GLY A 16 5.26 8.77 -9.80
N GLY A 17 5.99 9.49 -10.65
CA GLY A 17 7.30 10.08 -10.34
C GLY A 17 7.24 11.10 -9.21
N ILE A 18 6.28 12.04 -9.26
CA ILE A 18 6.04 12.98 -8.15
C ILE A 18 5.78 12.23 -6.86
N GLY A 19 4.92 11.20 -6.90
CA GLY A 19 4.64 10.38 -5.75
C GLY A 19 5.90 9.72 -5.21
N LEU A 20 6.69 9.02 -6.03
CA LEU A 20 7.91 8.33 -5.59
C LEU A 20 8.92 9.29 -4.95
N ILE A 21 9.22 10.42 -5.60
CA ILE A 21 10.16 11.43 -5.08
C ILE A 21 9.69 11.93 -3.71
N THR A 22 8.40 12.27 -3.60
CA THR A 22 7.85 12.80 -2.35
C THR A 22 7.67 11.72 -1.28
N GLY A 23 7.44 10.46 -1.65
CA GLY A 23 7.41 9.31 -0.75
C GLY A 23 8.77 9.03 -0.13
N ILE A 24 9.82 8.97 -0.96
CA ILE A 24 11.22 8.82 -0.50
C ILE A 24 11.61 10.00 0.39
N GLY A 25 11.31 11.22 -0.03
CA GLY A 25 11.64 12.38 0.79
C GLY A 25 10.86 12.43 2.11
N SER A 26 9.59 11.97 2.14
CA SER A 26 8.82 11.80 3.38
C SER A 26 9.48 10.77 4.33
N VAL A 27 10.15 9.75 3.77
CA VAL A 27 10.96 8.78 4.50
C VAL A 27 12.28 9.37 5.01
N ALA A 28 12.91 10.30 4.28
CA ALA A 28 14.17 10.93 4.69
C ALA A 28 13.99 11.99 5.79
N VAL A 29 12.88 12.71 5.79
CA VAL A 29 12.67 13.84 6.72
C VAL A 29 12.16 13.39 8.10
N LYS A 30 12.30 14.28 9.09
CA LYS A 30 11.82 14.09 10.47
C LYS A 30 10.32 13.76 10.50
N LYS A 31 9.95 12.63 11.08
CA LYS A 31 8.55 12.17 11.19
C LYS A 31 7.69 13.16 11.97
N GLY A 32 6.47 13.38 11.48
CA GLY A 32 5.52 14.34 12.04
C GLY A 32 5.83 15.81 11.80
N SER A 33 6.98 16.17 11.22
CA SER A 33 7.30 17.55 10.83
C SER A 33 6.35 18.08 9.74
N ASN A 34 6.29 19.41 9.57
CA ASN A 34 5.50 20.02 8.50
C ASN A 34 5.94 19.53 7.11
N LEU A 35 7.24 19.34 6.91
CA LEU A 35 7.77 18.80 5.65
C LEU A 35 7.34 17.35 5.43
N HIS A 36 7.43 16.48 6.44
CA HIS A 36 6.92 15.11 6.36
C HIS A 36 5.44 15.06 5.96
N LYS A 37 4.61 15.89 6.60
CA LYS A 37 3.17 15.97 6.29
C LYS A 37 2.90 16.44 4.86
N ARG A 38 3.62 17.47 4.39
CA ARG A 38 3.49 17.98 3.01
C ARG A 38 3.92 16.92 1.99
N MET A 39 5.06 16.30 2.20
CA MET A 39 5.58 15.25 1.31
C MET A 39 4.69 14.01 1.31
N GLY A 40 4.20 13.57 2.47
CA GLY A 40 3.23 12.47 2.57
C GLY A 40 1.90 12.77 1.87
N LYS A 41 1.43 14.02 1.90
CA LYS A 41 0.24 14.46 1.15
C LYS A 41 0.48 14.41 -0.36
N LEU A 42 1.62 14.93 -0.83
CA LEU A 42 1.99 14.87 -2.25
C LEU A 42 2.18 13.42 -2.73
N PHE A 43 2.80 12.56 -1.91
CA PHE A 43 2.90 11.13 -2.18
C PHE A 43 1.53 10.51 -2.37
N SER A 44 0.60 10.80 -1.45
CA SER A 44 -0.77 10.26 -1.51
C SER A 44 -1.52 10.72 -2.75
N ILE A 45 -1.45 12.02 -3.09
CA ILE A 45 -2.11 12.56 -4.28
C ILE A 45 -1.48 11.95 -5.55
N GLY A 46 -0.16 11.96 -5.67
CA GLY A 46 0.54 11.42 -6.82
C GLY A 46 0.26 9.94 -7.04
N MET A 47 0.30 9.13 -5.98
CA MET A 47 0.00 7.70 -6.07
C MET A 47 -1.46 7.42 -6.39
N LEU A 48 -2.43 8.12 -5.78
CA LEU A 48 -3.84 7.92 -6.10
C LEU A 48 -4.13 8.30 -7.55
N THR A 49 -3.68 9.47 -8.01
CA THR A 49 -3.87 9.90 -9.39
C THR A 49 -3.22 8.92 -10.36
N SER A 50 -1.97 8.53 -10.10
CA SER A 50 -1.24 7.56 -10.93
C SER A 50 -1.95 6.21 -10.97
N SER A 51 -2.36 5.65 -9.83
CA SER A 51 -3.07 4.36 -9.79
C SER A 51 -4.44 4.41 -10.44
N ILE A 52 -5.22 5.49 -10.29
CA ILE A 52 -6.52 5.63 -10.97
C ILE A 52 -6.33 5.60 -12.49
N ILE A 53 -5.32 6.30 -13.00
CA ILE A 53 -5.02 6.29 -14.44
C ILE A 53 -4.57 4.90 -14.89
N SER A 54 -3.75 4.19 -14.09
CA SER A 54 -3.35 2.83 -14.44
C SER A 54 -4.53 1.86 -14.49
N LEU A 55 -5.55 2.05 -13.64
CA LEU A 55 -6.78 1.24 -13.75
C LEU A 55 -7.39 1.37 -15.13
N ILE A 56 -7.49 2.59 -15.67
CA ILE A 56 -8.04 2.84 -17.01
C ILE A 56 -7.15 2.19 -18.08
N ILE A 57 -5.82 2.41 -18.03
CA ILE A 57 -4.86 1.88 -19.00
C ILE A 57 -4.99 0.35 -19.13
N CYS A 58 -5.15 -0.36 -18.01
CA CYS A 58 -5.21 -1.82 -17.97
C CYS A 58 -6.46 -2.45 -18.63
N TRP A 59 -7.42 -1.65 -19.11
CA TRP A 59 -8.59 -2.12 -19.86
C TRP A 59 -8.56 -1.73 -21.34
N ILE A 60 -7.61 -0.91 -21.77
CA ILE A 60 -7.53 -0.45 -23.16
C ILE A 60 -6.93 -1.56 -24.05
N PRO A 61 -7.42 -1.75 -25.30
CA PRO A 61 -6.84 -2.74 -26.22
C PRO A 61 -5.31 -2.64 -26.33
N ASN A 62 -4.65 -3.80 -26.41
CA ASN A 62 -3.19 -3.98 -26.44
C ASN A 62 -2.42 -3.57 -25.17
N HIS A 63 -3.11 -3.10 -24.12
CA HIS A 63 -2.50 -2.72 -22.83
C HIS A 63 -3.17 -3.44 -21.65
N GLN A 64 -3.94 -4.49 -21.94
CA GLN A 64 -4.71 -5.23 -20.95
C GLN A 64 -3.79 -5.99 -20.00
N ASN A 65 -3.93 -5.73 -18.71
CA ASN A 65 -3.14 -6.42 -17.70
C ASN A 65 -3.89 -6.49 -16.37
N ILE A 66 -4.53 -7.62 -16.12
CA ILE A 66 -5.32 -7.84 -14.91
C ILE A 66 -4.45 -7.80 -13.64
N PHE A 67 -3.18 -8.21 -13.72
CA PHE A 67 -2.26 -8.14 -12.60
C PHE A 67 -1.99 -6.68 -12.20
N LEU A 68 -1.60 -5.83 -13.15
CA LEU A 68 -1.33 -4.42 -12.90
C LEU A 68 -2.60 -3.66 -12.46
N PHE A 69 -3.77 -4.04 -12.98
CA PHE A 69 -5.05 -3.52 -12.51
C PHE A 69 -5.26 -3.79 -11.01
N LEU A 70 -5.10 -5.05 -10.58
CA LEU A 70 -5.29 -5.42 -9.17
C LEU A 70 -4.22 -4.81 -8.24
N ILE A 71 -2.97 -4.66 -8.71
CA ILE A 71 -1.93 -3.95 -7.96
C ILE A 71 -2.22 -2.46 -7.84
N GLY A 72 -2.84 -1.84 -8.86
CA GLY A 72 -3.35 -0.48 -8.77
C GLY A 72 -4.39 -0.32 -7.66
N LEU A 73 -5.35 -1.24 -7.57
CA LEU A 73 -6.36 -1.27 -6.50
C LEU A 73 -5.72 -1.50 -5.12
N PHE A 74 -4.75 -2.41 -5.04
CA PHE A 74 -3.99 -2.68 -3.82
C PHE A 74 -3.25 -1.42 -3.33
N THR A 75 -2.61 -0.69 -4.24
CA THR A 75 -1.91 0.57 -3.93
C THR A 75 -2.89 1.65 -3.45
N ILE A 76 -4.03 1.80 -4.12
CA ILE A 76 -5.12 2.71 -3.70
C ILE A 76 -5.57 2.36 -2.28
N TYR A 77 -5.82 1.08 -1.99
CA TYR A 77 -6.19 0.63 -0.65
C TYR A 77 -5.15 1.04 0.40
N LEU A 78 -3.86 0.81 0.13
CA LEU A 78 -2.78 1.16 1.06
C LEU A 78 -2.71 2.66 1.33
N VAL A 79 -2.79 3.49 0.29
CA VAL A 79 -2.72 4.95 0.43
C VAL A 79 -3.95 5.49 1.15
N VAL A 80 -5.16 5.11 0.74
CA VAL A 80 -6.39 5.63 1.35
C VAL A 80 -6.50 5.15 2.80
N SER A 81 -6.36 3.85 3.04
CA SER A 81 -6.51 3.30 4.39
C SER A 81 -5.33 3.67 5.31
N GLY A 82 -4.13 3.90 4.76
CA GLY A 82 -2.98 4.43 5.49
C GLY A 82 -3.19 5.87 5.95
N ASN A 83 -3.77 6.73 5.10
CA ASN A 83 -4.15 8.08 5.51
C ASN A 83 -5.29 8.07 6.53
N ARG A 84 -6.30 7.23 6.32
CA ARG A 84 -7.43 7.10 7.26
C ARG A 84 -7.04 6.56 8.61
N ALA A 85 -5.97 5.77 8.71
CA ALA A 85 -5.39 5.34 9.99
C ALA A 85 -5.14 6.54 10.92
N LEU A 86 -4.73 7.70 10.41
CA LEU A 86 -4.48 8.91 11.22
C LEU A 86 -5.73 9.47 11.90
N THR A 87 -6.94 9.26 11.33
CA THR A 87 -8.19 9.76 11.92
C THR A 87 -8.52 9.04 13.23
N PHE A 88 -8.06 7.80 13.38
CA PHE A 88 -8.23 7.00 14.59
C PHE A 88 -7.43 7.51 15.78
N LYS A 89 -6.59 8.54 15.62
CA LYS A 89 -6.04 9.30 16.74
C LYS A 89 -7.14 9.89 17.64
N HIS A 90 -8.27 10.28 17.06
CA HIS A 90 -9.39 10.91 17.77
C HIS A 90 -10.70 10.14 17.59
N LYS A 91 -10.80 9.30 16.56
CA LYS A 91 -12.00 8.54 16.23
C LYS A 91 -12.10 7.26 17.07
N LEU A 92 -13.25 7.04 17.71
CA LEU A 92 -13.50 5.89 18.60
C LEU A 92 -14.17 4.69 17.93
N LYS A 93 -14.66 4.83 16.70
CA LYS A 93 -15.29 3.74 15.93
C LYS A 93 -15.01 3.87 14.44
N ALA A 94 -14.91 2.76 13.71
CA ALA A 94 -14.81 2.79 12.25
C ALA A 94 -16.14 3.23 11.61
N ASP A 95 -16.08 4.05 10.56
CA ASP A 95 -17.27 4.46 9.80
C ASP A 95 -17.49 3.53 8.60
N LEU A 96 -18.53 3.82 7.81
CA LEU A 96 -18.83 3.06 6.60
C LEU A 96 -17.67 3.11 5.59
N THR A 97 -17.01 4.26 5.45
CA THR A 97 -15.88 4.43 4.52
C THR A 97 -14.71 3.51 4.88
N ASP A 98 -14.33 3.41 6.16
CA ASP A 98 -13.29 2.48 6.63
C ASP A 98 -13.60 1.02 6.25
N LYS A 99 -14.85 0.62 6.49
CA LYS A 99 -15.34 -0.74 6.23
C LYS A 99 -15.40 -1.04 4.74
N VAL A 100 -15.88 -0.09 3.92
CA VAL A 100 -15.96 -0.23 2.46
C VAL A 100 -14.56 -0.35 1.85
N ILE A 101 -13.62 0.51 2.24
CA ILE A 101 -12.24 0.43 1.72
C ILE A 101 -11.61 -0.94 2.03
N SER A 102 -11.74 -1.39 3.28
CA SER A 102 -11.17 -2.68 3.71
C SER A 102 -11.92 -3.87 3.10
N GLY A 103 -13.24 -3.77 2.94
CA GLY A 103 -14.08 -4.80 2.34
C GLY A 103 -13.83 -4.97 0.85
N ILE A 104 -13.67 -3.87 0.10
CA ILE A 104 -13.27 -3.90 -1.31
C ILE A 104 -11.91 -4.57 -1.46
N MET A 105 -10.93 -4.21 -0.62
CA MET A 105 -9.62 -4.86 -0.66
C MET A 105 -9.73 -6.35 -0.33
N LEU A 106 -10.51 -6.74 0.67
CA LEU A 106 -10.70 -8.14 1.04
C LEU A 106 -11.28 -8.94 -0.14
N LEU A 107 -12.30 -8.40 -0.82
CA LEU A 107 -12.89 -8.99 -2.02
C LEU A 107 -11.84 -9.19 -3.13
N PHE A 108 -11.11 -8.13 -3.49
CA PHE A 108 -10.09 -8.22 -4.52
C PHE A 108 -8.92 -9.12 -4.14
N SER A 109 -8.60 -9.23 -2.85
CA SER A 109 -7.59 -10.16 -2.34
C SER A 109 -7.99 -11.61 -2.58
N VAL A 110 -9.26 -11.95 -2.33
CA VAL A 110 -9.79 -13.29 -2.65
C VAL A 110 -9.73 -13.54 -4.16
N ILE A 111 -10.13 -12.56 -4.98
CA ILE A 111 -10.02 -12.66 -6.44
C ILE A 111 -8.56 -12.91 -6.88
N MET A 112 -7.60 -12.16 -6.33
CA MET A 112 -6.18 -12.35 -6.62
C MET A 112 -5.71 -13.76 -6.24
N ILE A 113 -6.07 -14.27 -5.06
CA ILE A 113 -5.68 -15.62 -4.64
C ILE A 113 -6.25 -16.67 -5.59
N LEU A 114 -7.54 -16.58 -5.94
CA LEU A 114 -8.19 -17.52 -6.85
C LEU A 114 -7.57 -17.48 -8.26
N LEU A 115 -7.31 -16.29 -8.80
CA LEU A 115 -6.60 -16.11 -10.07
C LEU A 115 -5.18 -16.67 -10.00
N GLY A 116 -4.49 -16.48 -8.89
CA GLY A 116 -3.14 -16.99 -8.68
C GLY A 116 -3.08 -18.51 -8.65
N ILE A 117 -4.02 -19.16 -7.96
CA ILE A 117 -4.18 -20.62 -7.96
C ILE A 117 -4.49 -21.11 -9.37
N TYR A 118 -5.44 -20.47 -10.06
CA TYR A 118 -5.77 -20.81 -11.45
C TYR A 118 -4.55 -20.71 -12.37
N CYS A 119 -3.78 -19.61 -12.28
CA CYS A 119 -2.58 -19.43 -13.08
C CYS A 119 -1.53 -20.52 -12.78
N GLN A 120 -1.34 -20.88 -11.51
CA GLN A 120 -0.38 -21.91 -11.11
C GLN A 120 -0.76 -23.30 -11.66
N LEU A 121 -2.05 -23.66 -11.60
CA LEU A 121 -2.54 -24.95 -12.12
C LEU A 121 -2.44 -25.04 -13.65
N ASN A 122 -2.51 -23.91 -14.35
CA ASN A 122 -2.46 -23.84 -15.81
C ASN A 122 -1.08 -23.41 -16.35
N ASN A 123 -0.03 -23.38 -15.51
CA ASN A 123 1.32 -22.95 -15.88
C ASN A 123 1.38 -21.55 -16.53
N ILE A 124 0.48 -20.65 -16.14
CA ILE A 124 0.46 -19.25 -16.57
C ILE A 124 1.45 -18.45 -15.71
N THR A 125 2.31 -17.68 -16.36
CA THR A 125 3.29 -16.80 -15.70
C THR A 125 2.62 -15.83 -14.71
N ASN A 126 3.34 -15.42 -13.66
CA ASN A 126 2.89 -14.49 -12.62
C ASN A 126 1.87 -15.02 -11.59
N GLY A 127 1.44 -16.29 -11.68
CA GLY A 127 0.50 -16.88 -10.70
C GLY A 127 0.95 -16.71 -9.24
N ILE A 128 2.25 -16.92 -8.98
CA ILE A 128 2.83 -16.72 -7.64
C ILE A 128 2.70 -15.29 -7.12
N LEU A 129 2.76 -14.29 -8.00
CA LEU A 129 2.67 -12.87 -7.62
C LEU A 129 1.23 -12.54 -7.21
N PHE A 130 0.23 -13.07 -7.92
CA PHE A 130 -1.17 -12.93 -7.50
C PHE A 130 -1.42 -13.53 -6.11
N ILE A 131 -0.87 -14.72 -5.83
CA ILE A 131 -0.98 -15.34 -4.51
C ILE A 131 -0.29 -14.47 -3.45
N PHE A 132 0.91 -13.96 -3.73
CA PHE A 132 1.66 -13.13 -2.79
C PHE A 132 0.92 -11.83 -2.43
N PHE A 133 0.56 -11.02 -3.43
CA PHE A 133 -0.12 -9.75 -3.18
C PHE A 133 -1.55 -9.94 -2.71
N GLY A 134 -2.25 -10.97 -3.18
CA GLY A 134 -3.58 -11.35 -2.72
C GLY A 134 -3.57 -11.80 -1.25
N GLY A 135 -2.64 -12.67 -0.87
CA GLY A 135 -2.46 -13.09 0.53
C GLY A 135 -2.11 -11.93 1.45
N PHE A 136 -1.22 -11.05 1.01
CA PHE A 136 -0.83 -9.86 1.77
C PHE A 136 -1.99 -8.86 1.92
N GLY A 137 -2.74 -8.59 0.84
CA GLY A 137 -3.95 -7.77 0.87
C GLY A 137 -5.04 -8.35 1.77
N PHE A 138 -5.25 -9.67 1.73
CA PHE A 138 -6.20 -10.37 2.59
C PHE A 138 -5.80 -10.18 4.05
N TYR A 139 -4.53 -10.46 4.38
CA TYR A 139 -4.01 -10.31 5.73
C TYR A 139 -4.21 -8.87 6.26
N MET A 140 -3.84 -7.85 5.47
CA MET A 140 -3.95 -6.46 5.90
C MET A 140 -5.40 -6.01 6.12
N SER A 141 -6.29 -6.32 5.17
CA SER A 141 -7.71 -5.96 5.25
C SER A 141 -8.44 -6.73 6.36
N TYR A 142 -8.11 -8.01 6.58
CA TYR A 142 -8.59 -8.77 7.73
C TYR A 142 -8.14 -8.15 9.06
N LYS A 143 -6.86 -7.75 9.17
CA LYS A 143 -6.33 -7.04 10.35
C LYS A 143 -6.93 -5.65 10.52
N ASP A 144 -7.53 -5.05 9.50
CA ASP A 144 -8.31 -3.82 9.64
C ASP A 144 -9.65 -4.10 10.30
N PHE A 145 -10.38 -5.14 9.90
CA PHE A 145 -11.63 -5.51 10.56
C PHE A 145 -11.45 -5.90 12.03
N ILE A 146 -10.37 -6.61 12.36
CA ILE A 146 -10.00 -6.87 13.77
C ILE A 146 -9.76 -5.55 14.51
N PHE A 147 -9.01 -4.63 13.90
CA PHE A 147 -8.75 -3.32 14.49
C PHE A 147 -10.04 -2.52 14.71
N PHE A 148 -10.95 -2.50 13.73
CA PHE A 148 -12.24 -1.81 13.83
C PHE A 148 -13.13 -2.33 14.95
N LYS A 149 -13.05 -3.64 15.27
CA LYS A 149 -13.81 -4.26 16.36
C LYS A 149 -13.24 -3.91 17.74
N ASN A 150 -11.92 -3.82 17.88
CA ASN A 150 -11.23 -3.67 19.17
C ASN A 150 -10.69 -2.24 19.38
N LEU A 151 -11.40 -1.23 18.86
CA LEU A 151 -10.84 0.11 18.69
C LEU A 151 -10.52 0.83 20.02
N LEU A 152 -11.32 0.57 21.07
CA LEU A 152 -11.13 1.13 22.41
C LEU A 152 -9.84 0.65 23.09
N GLU A 153 -9.43 -0.60 22.84
CA GLU A 153 -8.19 -1.18 23.36
C GLU A 153 -6.98 -0.82 22.48
N THR A 154 -7.22 -0.62 21.18
CA THR A 154 -6.18 -0.51 20.15
C THR A 154 -5.88 0.91 19.68
N ASN A 155 -6.46 1.95 20.32
CA ASN A 155 -6.22 3.37 20.00
C ASN A 155 -4.74 3.81 20.13
N LYS A 156 -3.85 2.92 20.55
CA LYS A 156 -2.40 3.13 20.54
C LYS A 156 -1.70 2.72 19.23
N SER A 157 -2.38 1.98 18.35
CA SER A 157 -1.78 1.35 17.16
C SER A 157 -2.04 2.07 15.83
N TRP A 158 -2.81 3.16 15.82
CA TRP A 158 -3.16 3.90 14.60
C TRP A 158 -1.91 4.38 13.84
N LEU A 159 -0.85 4.76 14.56
CA LEU A 159 0.39 5.23 13.96
C LEU A 159 1.15 4.08 13.30
N SER A 160 1.19 2.91 13.93
CA SER A 160 1.78 1.70 13.33
C SER A 160 1.03 1.27 12.07
N LYS A 161 -0.30 1.37 12.08
CA LYS A 161 -1.13 1.12 10.89
C LYS A 161 -0.85 2.12 9.77
N HIS A 162 -0.71 3.40 10.09
CA HIS A 162 -0.30 4.43 9.12
C HIS A 162 1.08 4.12 8.53
N ILE A 163 2.10 3.85 9.37
CA ILE A 163 3.46 3.55 8.93
C ILE A 163 3.47 2.33 8.02
N GLY A 164 2.87 1.22 8.45
CA GLY A 164 2.86 -0.02 7.68
C GLY A 164 2.21 0.14 6.31
N LYS A 165 1.09 0.85 6.23
CA LYS A 165 0.35 1.06 4.97
C LYS A 165 1.01 2.06 4.05
N MET A 166 1.49 3.18 4.57
CA MET A 166 2.15 4.20 3.74
C MET A 166 3.51 3.73 3.21
N VAL A 167 4.28 3.02 4.04
CA VAL A 167 5.53 2.41 3.58
C VAL A 167 5.24 1.23 2.64
N GLY A 168 4.21 0.42 2.93
CA GLY A 168 3.74 -0.62 2.01
C GLY A 168 3.38 -0.06 0.63
N ALA A 169 2.71 1.10 0.58
CA ALA A 169 2.40 1.77 -0.67
C ALA A 169 3.68 2.18 -1.40
N LEU A 170 4.65 2.77 -0.68
CA LEU A 170 5.93 3.15 -1.26
C LEU A 170 6.71 1.95 -1.82
N ILE A 171 6.70 0.81 -1.11
CA ILE A 171 7.29 -0.46 -1.57
C ILE A 171 6.63 -0.87 -2.89
N ALA A 172 5.30 -0.97 -2.91
CA ALA A 172 4.54 -1.39 -4.09
C ALA A 172 4.83 -0.48 -5.29
N SER A 173 4.89 0.84 -5.08
CA SER A 173 5.19 1.81 -6.13
C SER A 173 6.62 1.72 -6.66
N ILE A 174 7.61 1.51 -5.77
CA ILE A 174 9.01 1.29 -6.19
C ILE A 174 9.13 0.00 -6.98
N THR A 175 8.52 -1.11 -6.51
CA THR A 175 8.51 -2.38 -7.22
C THR A 175 7.84 -2.24 -8.59
N ALA A 176 6.68 -1.58 -8.68
CA ALA A 176 5.99 -1.33 -9.94
C ALA A 176 6.84 -0.51 -10.91
N TYR A 177 7.53 0.53 -10.42
CA TYR A 177 8.43 1.33 -11.25
C TYR A 177 9.62 0.51 -11.76
N ILE A 178 10.26 -0.30 -10.92
CA ILE A 178 11.41 -1.13 -11.34
C ILE A 178 10.98 -2.19 -12.35
N VAL A 179 9.89 -2.92 -12.06
CA VAL A 179 9.47 -4.05 -12.88
C VAL A 179 8.78 -3.58 -14.16
N ALA A 180 7.78 -2.70 -14.06
CA ALA A 180 6.97 -2.29 -15.19
C ALA A 180 7.50 -1.02 -15.85
N GLY A 181 8.03 -0.07 -15.07
CA GLY A 181 8.56 1.19 -15.60
C GLY A 181 9.94 1.05 -16.26
N LEU A 182 10.86 0.33 -15.61
CA LEU A 182 12.21 0.07 -16.13
C LEU A 182 12.34 -1.26 -16.88
N GLY A 183 11.33 -2.14 -16.80
CA GLY A 183 11.36 -3.46 -17.44
C GLY A 183 12.27 -4.49 -16.74
N ILE A 184 12.68 -4.24 -15.49
CA ILE A 184 13.62 -5.11 -14.78
C ILE A 184 12.84 -6.21 -14.03
N GLY A 185 12.61 -7.34 -14.70
CA GLY A 185 11.82 -8.47 -14.18
C GLY A 185 12.56 -9.46 -13.28
N SER A 186 13.74 -9.11 -12.75
CA SER A 186 14.53 -10.05 -11.91
C SER A 186 13.86 -10.32 -10.56
N VAL A 187 14.12 -11.49 -9.97
CA VAL A 187 13.62 -11.82 -8.61
C VAL A 187 14.05 -10.79 -7.57
N ILE A 188 15.26 -10.23 -7.74
CA ILE A 188 15.81 -9.17 -6.88
C ILE A 188 14.93 -7.91 -6.95
N ALA A 189 14.49 -7.50 -8.15
CA ALA A 189 13.63 -6.34 -8.32
C ALA A 189 12.29 -6.45 -7.57
N TRP A 190 11.74 -7.67 -7.45
CA TRP A 190 10.51 -7.93 -6.71
C TRP A 190 10.70 -7.89 -5.20
N ILE A 191 11.83 -8.41 -4.71
CA ILE A 191 12.03 -8.69 -3.28
C ILE A 191 12.72 -7.53 -2.55
N THR A 192 13.69 -6.87 -3.18
CA THR A 192 14.54 -5.87 -2.52
C THR A 192 13.74 -4.72 -1.88
N PRO A 193 12.77 -4.08 -2.57
CA PRO A 193 11.98 -3.02 -1.95
C PRO A 193 11.23 -3.50 -0.69
N SER A 194 10.69 -4.73 -0.74
CA SER A 194 9.95 -5.34 0.36
C SER A 194 10.81 -5.62 1.58
N ILE A 195 12.04 -6.13 1.38
CA ILE A 195 12.99 -6.38 2.46
C ILE A 195 13.35 -5.05 3.16
N LEU A 196 13.80 -4.05 2.40
CA LEU A 196 14.22 -2.76 2.93
C LEU A 196 13.07 -2.04 3.65
N GLY A 197 11.89 -2.04 3.03
CA GLY A 197 10.70 -1.43 3.60
C GLY A 197 10.22 -2.15 4.87
N THR A 198 10.34 -3.47 4.95
CA THR A 198 9.96 -4.24 6.14
C THR A 198 10.86 -3.91 7.33
N PHE A 199 12.19 -3.86 7.14
CA PHE A 199 13.12 -3.41 8.19
C PHE A 199 12.77 -2.00 8.68
N TYR A 200 12.47 -1.10 7.74
CA TYR A 200 12.07 0.27 8.06
C TYR A 200 10.76 0.34 8.85
N ILE A 201 9.73 -0.45 8.48
CA ILE A 201 8.46 -0.54 9.21
C ILE A 201 8.70 -1.04 10.64
N ILE A 202 9.47 -2.11 10.81
CA ILE A 202 9.77 -2.69 12.14
C ILE A 202 10.48 -1.66 13.02
N TYR A 203 11.51 -0.98 12.50
CA TYR A 203 12.24 0.05 13.22
C TYR A 203 11.31 1.17 13.69
N TRP A 204 10.49 1.75 12.80
CA TRP A 204 9.62 2.87 13.14
C TRP A 204 8.45 2.48 14.02
N ASN A 205 7.90 1.28 13.87
CA ASN A 205 6.88 0.76 14.78
C ASN A 205 7.44 0.64 16.20
N ARG A 206 8.59 -0.01 16.40
CA ARG A 206 9.24 -0.11 17.73
C ARG A 206 9.57 1.24 18.34
N LYS A 207 9.99 2.20 17.52
CA LYS A 207 10.33 3.55 17.96
C LYS A 207 9.10 4.39 18.35
N THR A 208 7.95 4.11 17.76
CA THR A 208 6.71 4.87 17.96
C THR A 208 5.68 4.17 18.85
N GLU A 209 5.93 2.90 19.20
CA GLU A 209 5.19 2.21 20.25
C GLU A 209 5.24 3.03 21.54
N PRO A 210 4.08 3.38 22.13
CA PRO A 210 4.07 4.05 23.42
C PRO A 210 4.71 3.09 24.43
N LYS A 211 5.80 3.54 25.07
CA LYS A 211 6.46 2.78 26.14
C LYS A 211 5.41 2.44 27.19
N THR A 212 4.91 1.21 27.18
CA THR A 212 4.08 0.69 28.26
C THR A 212 4.91 0.86 29.53
N LYS A 213 4.33 1.42 30.60
CA LYS A 213 4.92 1.40 31.95
C LYS A 213 5.07 -0.07 32.40
N SER A 214 6.04 -0.78 31.84
CA SER A 214 6.48 -2.12 32.24
C SER A 214 7.74 -1.99 33.10
N ARG A 215 7.78 -0.98 33.97
CA ARG A 215 8.90 -0.73 34.90
C ARG A 215 8.44 -0.33 36.30
N ALA A 216 7.17 -0.59 36.65
CA ALA A 216 6.59 -0.24 37.95
C ALA A 216 6.08 -1.45 38.74
N ILE A 217 6.50 -2.68 38.43
CA ILE A 217 6.09 -3.89 39.17
C ILE A 217 7.30 -4.59 39.85
N ASN A 218 8.54 -4.11 39.68
CA ASN A 218 9.72 -4.68 40.35
C ASN A 218 10.29 -3.80 41.49
N GLN A 219 9.45 -2.97 42.14
CA GLN A 219 9.88 -2.16 43.30
C GLN A 219 8.79 -2.02 44.38
N ILE A 220 8.10 -3.11 44.71
CA ILE A 220 7.38 -3.22 45.98
C ILE A 220 7.76 -4.56 46.60
#